data_AF-F2SKW4-F1
#
_entry.id   AF-F2SKW4-F1
#
_cell.length_a   1.000
_cell.length_b   1.000
_cell.length_c   1.000
_cell.angle_alpha   90.00
_cell.angle_beta   90.00
_cell.angle_gamma   90.00
#
_symmetry.space_group_name_H-M   'P 1'
#
loop_
_entity.id
_entity.type
_entity.pdbx_description
1 polymer ?
#
loop_
_entity_poly.entity_id
_entity_poly.type
_entity_poly.pdbx_seq_one_letter_code
_entity_poly.pdbx_strand_id
1 'polypeptide(L)'
;MSTQRSKVALDRLRILKPVARAFALGYLTTTLPKLISLLKTLRRRDVSTAEKLQRLIRILHCGFKWDRFPVFCALLAGGSSILPRALEVVRLRFASGGYLQSLPTTGIPLSSNRPLRFLAAFLSALICFPILNRTAKHPYGRRAGLDQHASSDQSNVAKKNKDYGNGNGNGGGNNFDDNDKHHLAGRTLDLTLFATTRAADAIVNLLWSQWKTSPRAAHGKSKTGQRVHSLAPKLADTGLFAISSAIVMWAWFYLPERLPYSYGKWISEAAQLDSRILEALRTARRGEWAYGRDNGDQVVLESMCADYGWPIEWGTPQKTVPIPCEIVHMGCGPNCEKTAIWRFARAFKFACATYIPLQIVMRCRSRNLKTYIHAIKSALRSSTFLGLFVSLFYYSVCLARTRLGPKLFSSKTVTPMMWDSGLCIAAGCAMCGWSIFVESAGRRQEISLFVAPRALATLLPREYDKKYQWRERLAFSLSTAILVACTHENPNMVRGVSGKFLARVFKA
;
A
#
# COMPACT_ATOMS: atom_id res chain seq x y z
N MET A 1 -14.25 40.75 34.02
CA MET A 1 -14.45 39.27 34.09
C MET A 1 -15.00 38.63 32.80
N SER A 2 -15.85 39.30 31.99
CA SER A 2 -16.38 38.74 30.73
C SER A 2 -15.31 38.54 29.64
N THR A 3 -14.33 39.44 29.54
CA THR A 3 -13.20 39.38 28.60
C THR A 3 -12.18 38.28 28.92
N GLN A 4 -12.08 37.85 30.18
CA GLN A 4 -11.22 36.73 30.59
C GLN A 4 -11.90 35.38 30.31
N ARG A 5 -13.22 35.28 30.55
CA ARG A 5 -14.02 34.11 30.16
C ARG A 5 -14.06 33.91 28.65
N SER A 6 -14.16 34.99 27.85
CA SER A 6 -14.14 34.89 26.39
C SER A 6 -12.78 34.44 25.86
N LYS A 7 -11.66 34.95 26.40
CA LYS A 7 -10.30 34.48 26.06
C LYS A 7 -10.09 32.99 26.40
N VAL A 8 -10.50 32.55 27.59
CA VAL A 8 -10.41 31.14 27.99
C VAL A 8 -11.27 30.22 27.11
N ALA A 9 -12.48 30.67 26.73
CA ALA A 9 -13.34 29.93 25.80
C ALA A 9 -12.72 29.85 24.38
N LEU A 10 -12.13 30.95 23.90
CA LEU A 10 -11.46 31.01 22.60
C LEU A 10 -10.22 30.08 22.56
N ASP A 11 -9.46 30.03 23.65
CA ASP A 11 -8.30 29.15 23.78
C ASP A 11 -8.68 27.67 23.88
N ARG A 12 -9.77 27.33 24.58
CA ARG A 12 -10.34 25.97 24.59
C ARG A 12 -10.80 25.54 23.20
N LEU A 13 -11.46 26.43 22.46
CA LEU A 13 -11.88 26.16 21.09
C LEU A 13 -10.68 25.94 20.15
N ARG A 14 -9.59 26.72 20.29
CA ARG A 14 -8.35 26.53 19.51
C ARG A 14 -7.69 25.18 19.80
N ILE A 15 -7.76 24.69 21.03
CA ILE A 15 -7.18 23.39 21.44
C ILE A 15 -7.96 22.21 20.85
N LEU A 16 -9.27 22.34 20.66
CA LEU A 16 -10.12 21.27 20.11
C LEU A 16 -10.11 21.19 18.58
N LYS A 17 -9.66 22.25 17.88
CA LYS A 17 -9.62 22.27 16.40
C LYS A 17 -8.82 21.10 15.79
N PRO A 18 -7.59 20.76 16.25
CA PRO A 18 -6.84 19.64 15.69
C PRO A 18 -7.55 18.30 15.91
N VAL A 19 -8.17 18.11 17.08
CA VAL A 19 -8.94 16.90 17.42
C VAL A 19 -10.12 16.72 16.47
N ALA A 20 -10.95 17.75 16.33
CA ALA A 20 -12.12 17.72 15.47
C ALA A 20 -11.76 17.52 13.99
N ARG A 21 -10.70 18.20 13.51
CA ARG A 21 -10.21 18.05 12.13
C ARG A 21 -9.67 16.64 11.88
N ALA A 22 -8.85 16.11 12.78
CA ALA A 22 -8.30 14.76 12.67
C ALA A 22 -9.42 13.70 12.68
N PHE A 23 -10.42 13.85 13.56
CA PHE A 23 -11.59 12.98 13.60
C PHE A 23 -12.37 13.03 12.29
N ALA A 24 -12.77 14.22 11.83
CA ALA A 24 -13.58 14.37 10.63
C ALA A 24 -12.88 13.80 9.39
N LEU A 25 -11.56 14.00 9.28
CA LEU A 25 -10.77 13.47 8.18
C LEU A 25 -10.57 11.94 8.27
N GLY A 26 -10.32 11.41 9.47
CA GLY A 26 -10.27 9.96 9.71
C GLY A 26 -11.62 9.28 9.42
N TYR A 27 -12.71 9.95 9.76
CA TYR A 27 -14.07 9.49 9.47
C TYR A 27 -14.32 9.47 7.96
N LEU A 28 -13.99 10.55 7.25
CA LEU A 28 -14.14 10.62 5.79
C LEU A 28 -13.36 9.50 5.08
N THR A 29 -12.11 9.26 5.47
CA THR A 29 -11.25 8.24 4.84
C THR A 29 -11.75 6.80 5.05
N THR A 30 -12.41 6.52 6.18
CA THR A 30 -12.91 5.17 6.50
C THR A 30 -14.34 4.91 6.03
N THR A 31 -15.18 5.94 5.98
CA THR A 31 -16.59 5.82 5.60
C THR A 31 -16.83 6.01 4.11
N LEU A 32 -16.07 6.90 3.44
CA LEU A 32 -16.28 7.20 2.02
C LEU A 32 -16.18 5.97 1.10
N PRO A 33 -15.18 5.08 1.22
CA PRO A 33 -15.12 3.88 0.37
C PRO A 33 -16.32 2.95 0.58
N LYS A 34 -16.81 2.84 1.82
CA LYS A 34 -17.96 2.01 2.18
C LYS A 34 -19.26 2.60 1.64
N LEU A 35 -19.40 3.92 1.68
CA LEU A 35 -20.52 4.65 1.09
C LEU A 35 -20.53 4.50 -0.44
N ILE A 36 -19.39 4.61 -1.11
CA ILE A 36 -19.27 4.37 -2.56
C ILE A 36 -19.65 2.93 -2.90
N SER A 37 -19.19 1.96 -2.11
CA SER A 37 -19.59 0.56 -2.28
C SER A 37 -21.10 0.38 -2.10
N LEU A 38 -21.70 1.04 -1.12
CA LEU A 38 -23.14 1.01 -0.89
C LEU A 38 -23.90 1.62 -2.07
N LEU A 39 -23.44 2.76 -2.62
CA LEU A 39 -24.02 3.38 -3.80
C LEU A 39 -24.03 2.44 -5.02
N LYS A 40 -22.95 1.66 -5.21
CA LYS A 40 -22.93 0.61 -6.25
C LYS A 40 -23.95 -0.49 -5.98
N THR A 41 -24.15 -0.89 -4.72
CA THR A 41 -25.15 -1.89 -4.32
C THR A 41 -26.59 -1.35 -4.42
N LEU A 42 -26.80 -0.05 -4.18
CA LEU A 42 -28.11 0.61 -4.31
C LEU A 42 -28.63 0.57 -5.74
N ARG A 43 -27.74 0.51 -6.74
CA ARG A 43 -28.10 0.35 -8.16
C ARG A 43 -28.61 -1.06 -8.50
N ARG A 44 -28.38 -2.06 -7.64
CA ARG A 44 -28.90 -3.42 -7.82
C ARG A 44 -30.32 -3.52 -7.24
N ARG A 45 -31.26 -4.07 -8.02
CA ARG A 45 -32.69 -4.18 -7.65
C ARG A 45 -32.97 -5.31 -6.64
N ASP A 46 -32.01 -6.21 -6.39
CA ASP A 46 -32.22 -7.47 -5.66
C ASP A 46 -32.21 -7.35 -4.12
N VAL A 47 -32.11 -6.15 -3.55
CA VAL A 47 -31.93 -5.97 -2.09
C VAL A 47 -33.01 -5.05 -1.51
N SER A 48 -33.65 -5.50 -0.42
CA SER A 48 -34.71 -4.78 0.29
C SER A 48 -34.24 -3.41 0.82
N THR A 49 -35.14 -2.42 0.78
CA THR A 49 -34.89 -1.05 1.24
C THR A 49 -34.51 -1.00 2.74
N ALA A 50 -35.07 -1.90 3.55
CA ALA A 50 -34.76 -2.01 4.98
C ALA A 50 -33.30 -2.44 5.21
N GLU A 51 -32.81 -3.45 4.46
CA GLU A 51 -31.43 -3.91 4.54
C GLU A 51 -30.44 -2.85 4.07
N LYS A 52 -30.81 -2.08 3.03
CA LYS A 52 -30.03 -0.93 2.54
C LYS A 52 -29.88 0.14 3.62
N LEU A 53 -30.95 0.48 4.32
CA LEU A 53 -30.94 1.47 5.41
C LEU A 53 -30.15 0.97 6.62
N GLN A 54 -30.35 -0.29 7.03
CA GLN A 54 -29.61 -0.89 8.15
C GLN A 54 -28.11 -0.93 7.87
N ARG A 55 -27.71 -1.21 6.62
CA ARG A 55 -26.31 -1.17 6.19
C ARG A 55 -25.74 0.24 6.21
N LEU A 56 -26.50 1.26 5.81
CA LEU A 56 -26.10 2.66 5.90
C LEU A 56 -25.88 3.10 7.35
N ILE A 57 -26.85 2.85 8.23
CA ILE A 57 -26.76 3.17 9.67
C ILE A 57 -25.55 2.47 10.29
N ARG A 58 -25.34 1.18 9.98
CA ARG A 58 -24.17 0.43 10.45
C ARG A 58 -22.86 1.07 9.97
N ILE A 59 -22.76 1.52 8.72
CA ILE A 59 -21.54 2.18 8.19
C ILE A 59 -21.26 3.48 8.93
N LEU A 60 -22.28 4.31 9.14
CA LEU A 60 -22.14 5.59 9.84
C LEU A 60 -21.74 5.37 11.31
N HIS A 61 -22.45 4.49 12.02
CA HIS A 61 -22.16 4.20 13.43
C HIS A 61 -20.81 3.49 13.64
N CYS A 62 -20.36 2.68 12.67
CA CYS A 62 -19.05 2.03 12.76
C CYS A 62 -17.87 3.01 12.79
N GLY A 63 -18.01 4.24 12.28
CA GLY A 63 -16.94 5.24 12.33
C GLY A 63 -16.73 5.85 13.72
N PHE A 64 -17.73 5.78 14.60
CA PHE A 64 -17.70 6.36 15.95
C PHE A 64 -17.22 5.41 17.04
N LYS A 65 -16.98 4.13 16.71
CA LYS A 65 -16.50 3.15 17.71
C LYS A 65 -15.07 3.49 18.17
N TRP A 66 -14.83 3.30 19.47
CA TRP A 66 -13.55 3.59 20.13
C TRP A 66 -12.35 2.83 19.55
N ASP A 67 -12.57 1.63 19.01
CA ASP A 67 -11.54 0.75 18.44
C ASP A 67 -11.18 1.09 16.98
N ARG A 68 -11.63 2.24 16.47
CA ARG A 68 -11.54 2.60 15.06
C ARG A 68 -10.64 3.79 14.79
N PHE A 69 -10.15 3.81 13.57
CA PHE A 69 -9.22 4.80 13.05
C PHE A 69 -9.62 6.27 13.28
N PRO A 70 -10.90 6.69 13.17
CA PRO A 70 -11.27 8.09 13.41
C PRO A 70 -10.99 8.55 14.85
N VAL A 71 -11.36 7.73 15.84
CA VAL A 71 -11.11 8.01 17.27
C VAL A 71 -9.61 8.00 17.56
N PHE A 72 -8.87 7.04 17.01
CA PHE A 72 -7.42 6.99 17.10
C PHE A 72 -6.75 8.29 16.58
N CYS A 73 -7.15 8.78 15.40
CA CYS A 73 -6.61 10.03 14.84
C CYS A 73 -6.91 11.24 15.73
N ALA A 74 -8.11 11.29 16.31
CA ALA A 74 -8.52 12.36 17.21
C ALA A 74 -7.70 12.38 18.49
N LEU A 75 -7.51 11.22 19.13
CA LEU A 75 -6.71 11.07 20.33
C LEU A 75 -5.24 11.40 20.07
N LEU A 76 -4.69 10.92 18.96
CA LEU A 76 -3.30 11.18 18.57
C LEU A 76 -3.04 12.69 18.40
N ALA A 77 -3.88 13.36 17.60
CA ALA A 77 -3.76 14.80 17.32
C ALA A 77 -4.05 15.66 18.56
N GLY A 78 -4.98 15.22 19.41
CA GLY A 78 -5.27 15.85 20.70
C GLY A 78 -4.10 15.75 21.66
N GLY A 79 -3.58 14.55 21.87
CA GLY A 79 -2.42 14.31 22.71
C GLY A 79 -1.20 15.10 22.23
N SER A 80 -0.91 15.12 20.93
CA SER A 80 0.24 15.87 20.41
C SER A 80 0.09 17.39 20.51
N SER A 81 -1.13 17.92 20.61
CA SER A 81 -1.40 19.37 20.71
C SER A 81 -1.54 19.86 22.15
N ILE A 82 -2.09 19.03 23.04
CA ILE A 82 -2.38 19.38 24.44
C ILE A 82 -1.18 19.09 25.35
N LEU A 83 -0.55 17.93 25.17
CA LEU A 83 0.51 17.45 26.06
C LEU A 83 1.76 18.36 26.09
N PRO A 84 2.20 19.03 24.99
CA PRO A 84 3.33 19.97 25.08
C PRO A 84 3.08 21.11 26.08
N ARG A 85 1.84 21.64 26.14
CA ARG A 85 1.50 22.74 27.07
C ARG A 85 1.45 22.25 28.51
N ALA A 86 0.93 21.04 28.73
CA ALA A 86 0.92 20.43 30.06
C ALA A 86 2.36 20.19 30.56
N LEU A 87 3.23 19.67 29.69
CA LEU A 87 4.64 19.43 30.00
C LEU A 87 5.42 20.73 30.25
N GLU A 88 5.06 21.83 29.57
CA GLU A 88 5.65 23.15 29.79
C GLU A 88 5.29 23.70 31.18
N VAL A 89 4.04 23.58 31.61
CA VAL A 89 3.59 23.95 32.95
C VAL A 89 4.31 23.13 34.02
N VAL A 90 4.45 21.82 33.80
CA VAL A 90 5.19 20.94 34.71
C VAL A 90 6.66 21.34 34.78
N ARG A 91 7.31 21.57 33.63
CA ARG A 91 8.71 22.02 33.55
C ARG A 91 8.94 23.32 34.31
N LEU A 92 8.05 24.30 34.15
CA LEU A 92 8.15 25.58 34.86
C LEU A 92 7.98 25.42 36.38
N ARG A 93 7.06 24.55 36.82
CA ARG A 93 6.87 24.25 38.26
C ARG A 93 8.08 23.55 38.89
N PHE A 94 8.70 22.61 38.17
CA PHE A 94 9.93 21.96 38.64
C PHE A 94 11.14 22.91 38.64
N ALA A 95 11.23 23.83 37.66
CA ALA A 95 12.27 24.85 37.63
C ALA A 95 12.13 25.87 38.78
N SER A 96 10.91 26.26 39.14
CA SER A 96 10.66 27.13 40.31
C SER A 96 10.83 26.43 41.66
N GLY A 97 10.86 25.09 41.68
CA GLY A 97 11.00 24.27 42.88
C GLY A 97 12.44 23.94 43.29
N GLY A 98 13.45 24.63 42.72
CA GLY A 98 14.87 24.53 43.13
C GLY A 98 15.61 23.24 42.75
N TYR A 99 14.94 22.19 42.26
CA TYR A 99 15.56 20.87 42.05
C TYR A 99 16.45 20.76 40.80
N LEU A 100 16.31 21.67 39.83
CA LEU A 100 17.04 21.64 38.55
C LEU A 100 18.29 22.54 38.51
N GLN A 101 18.61 23.23 39.60
CA GLN A 101 19.80 24.10 39.68
C GLN A 101 21.12 23.31 39.74
N SER A 102 21.09 21.99 39.98
CA SER A 102 22.27 21.14 40.13
C SER A 102 22.63 20.27 38.92
N LEU A 103 21.85 20.30 37.83
CA LEU A 103 22.21 19.55 36.62
C LEU A 103 23.19 20.37 35.75
N PRO A 104 24.31 19.78 35.30
CA PRO A 104 25.24 20.46 34.42
C PRO A 104 24.54 20.88 33.13
N THR A 105 24.80 22.11 32.71
CA THR A 105 24.31 22.79 31.51
C THR A 105 24.85 22.15 30.22
N THR A 106 24.61 20.86 30.01
CA THR A 106 24.89 20.20 28.73
C THR A 106 23.70 20.35 27.79
N GLY A 107 23.73 21.42 26.99
CA GLY A 107 23.51 21.32 25.54
C GLY A 107 22.11 21.43 24.94
N ILE A 108 21.03 21.70 25.68
CA ILE A 108 19.72 21.96 25.06
C ILE A 108 19.23 23.37 25.43
N PRO A 109 19.21 24.34 24.49
CA PRO A 109 18.81 25.70 24.80
C PRO A 109 17.38 25.74 25.36
N LEU A 110 17.23 26.36 26.54
CA LEU A 110 15.98 26.52 27.30
C LEU A 110 14.81 27.13 26.49
N SER A 111 15.09 27.78 25.36
CA SER A 111 14.13 28.43 24.45
C SER A 111 13.42 27.47 23.47
N SER A 112 13.94 26.25 23.25
CA SER A 112 13.43 25.38 22.20
C SER A 112 12.29 24.48 22.68
N ASN A 113 11.05 24.78 22.26
CA ASN A 113 9.87 23.93 22.46
C ASN A 113 9.84 22.65 21.58
N ARG A 114 10.91 22.39 20.81
CA ARG A 114 11.02 21.28 19.85
C ARG A 114 11.07 19.89 20.50
N PRO A 115 11.98 19.59 21.46
CA PRO A 115 12.03 18.27 22.10
C PRO A 115 10.75 17.96 22.87
N LEU A 116 10.10 18.98 23.46
CA LEU A 116 8.86 18.81 24.19
C LEU A 116 7.70 18.39 23.28
N ARG A 117 7.59 19.01 22.10
CA ARG A 117 6.60 18.65 21.07
C ARG A 117 6.84 17.26 20.50
N PHE A 118 8.11 16.93 20.26
CA PHE A 118 8.49 15.59 19.82
C PHE A 118 8.12 14.53 20.85
N LEU A 119 8.51 14.73 22.12
CA LEU A 119 8.20 13.82 23.22
C LEU A 119 6.69 13.68 23.42
N ALA A 120 5.95 14.77 23.35
CA ALA A 120 4.50 14.76 23.45
C ALA A 120 3.84 13.95 22.32
N ALA A 121 4.29 14.15 21.07
CA ALA A 121 3.80 13.39 19.93
C ALA A 121 4.17 11.90 20.03
N PHE A 122 5.38 11.60 20.51
CA PHE A 122 5.84 10.23 20.76
C PHE A 122 4.99 9.53 21.81
N LEU A 123 4.80 10.13 22.99
CA LEU A 123 3.98 9.57 24.07
C LEU A 123 2.52 9.41 23.64
N SER A 124 1.96 10.41 22.95
CA SER A 124 0.61 10.35 22.39
C SER A 124 0.46 9.14 21.46
N ALA A 125 1.37 8.97 20.50
CA ALA A 125 1.35 7.84 19.57
C ALA A 125 1.56 6.50 20.28
N LEU A 126 2.47 6.46 21.27
CA LEU A 126 2.77 5.27 22.05
C LEU A 126 1.52 4.80 22.83
N ILE A 127 0.77 5.71 23.45
CA ILE A 127 -0.44 5.39 24.22
C ILE A 127 -1.62 5.06 23.30
N CYS A 128 -1.76 5.73 22.16
CA CYS A 128 -2.89 5.51 21.25
C CYS A 128 -2.78 4.24 20.40
N PHE A 129 -1.56 3.76 20.10
CA PHE A 129 -1.35 2.62 19.20
C PHE A 129 -2.08 1.32 19.62
N PRO A 130 -2.11 0.90 20.90
CA PRO A 130 -2.87 -0.27 21.35
C PRO A 130 -4.38 -0.20 21.04
N ILE A 131 -4.97 1.00 20.91
CA ILE A 131 -6.40 1.18 20.64
C ILE A 131 -6.79 0.55 19.30
N LEU A 132 -5.95 0.68 18.27
CA LEU A 132 -6.19 0.10 16.94
C LEU A 132 -6.09 -1.43 16.91
N ASN A 133 -5.36 -1.99 17.88
CA ASN A 133 -5.05 -3.41 18.00
C ASN A 133 -5.91 -4.11 19.07
N ARG A 134 -6.89 -3.41 19.67
CA ARG A 134 -7.78 -3.98 20.70
C ARG A 134 -8.85 -4.93 20.14
N THR A 135 -9.24 -4.78 18.86
CA THR A 135 -10.22 -5.69 18.23
C THR A 135 -9.55 -6.93 17.63
N ALA A 136 -9.95 -8.12 18.11
CA ALA A 136 -9.47 -9.42 17.63
C ALA A 136 -9.91 -9.79 16.19
N LYS A 137 -10.82 -9.03 15.56
CA LYS A 137 -11.22 -9.28 14.17
C LYS A 137 -10.20 -8.69 13.21
N HIS A 138 -9.40 -9.54 12.59
CA HIS A 138 -8.49 -9.16 11.52
C HIS A 138 -9.27 -8.48 10.36
N PRO A 139 -8.75 -7.40 9.75
CA PRO A 139 -9.44 -6.66 8.68
C PRO A 139 -9.64 -7.49 7.40
N TYR A 140 -8.86 -8.56 7.22
CA TYR A 140 -9.11 -9.58 6.21
C TYR A 140 -9.83 -10.73 6.89
N GLY A 141 -11.10 -10.94 6.55
CA GLY A 141 -11.94 -12.02 7.08
C GLY A 141 -11.52 -13.41 6.60
N ARG A 142 -10.24 -13.78 6.78
CA ARG A 142 -9.80 -15.17 6.69
C ARG A 142 -10.20 -15.82 8.02
N ARG A 143 -11.28 -16.60 7.99
CA ARG A 143 -11.58 -17.59 9.02
C ARG A 143 -10.39 -18.56 9.00
N ALA A 144 -9.64 -18.65 10.09
CA ALA A 144 -8.71 -19.76 10.25
C ALA A 144 -9.57 -21.03 10.43
N GLY A 145 -9.46 -21.97 9.51
CA GLY A 145 -10.08 -23.30 9.60
C GLY A 145 -11.39 -23.45 8.81
N LEU A 146 -11.35 -24.42 7.88
CA LEU A 146 -12.46 -25.13 7.24
C LEU A 146 -13.32 -24.32 6.27
N ASP A 147 -13.02 -24.48 4.99
CA ASP A 147 -13.96 -24.94 3.95
C ASP A 147 -13.30 -24.77 2.58
N GLN A 148 -12.49 -25.76 2.22
CA GLN A 148 -11.93 -25.91 0.88
C GLN A 148 -12.12 -27.36 0.43
N HIS A 149 -13.39 -27.80 0.42
CA HIS A 149 -13.86 -28.92 -0.38
C HIS A 149 -15.36 -28.74 -0.61
N ALA A 150 -15.73 -28.40 -1.85
CA ALA A 150 -16.95 -28.81 -2.55
C ALA A 150 -17.22 -27.82 -3.68
N SER A 151 -16.62 -28.10 -4.84
CA SER A 151 -17.16 -27.68 -6.12
C SER A 151 -17.46 -28.95 -6.91
N SER A 152 -18.71 -29.42 -6.86
CA SER A 152 -19.37 -30.12 -7.96
C SER A 152 -20.84 -30.40 -7.65
N ASP A 153 -21.63 -30.29 -8.71
CA ASP A 153 -22.91 -30.95 -9.01
C ASP A 153 -24.26 -30.37 -8.52
N GLN A 154 -24.89 -29.71 -9.50
CA GLN A 154 -26.19 -30.05 -10.10
C GLN A 154 -27.21 -30.91 -9.32
N SER A 155 -28.40 -30.32 -9.22
CA SER A 155 -29.75 -30.90 -9.37
C SER A 155 -30.24 -32.04 -8.45
N ASN A 156 -31.37 -31.72 -7.80
CA ASN A 156 -32.55 -32.56 -7.52
C ASN A 156 -32.35 -33.98 -6.96
N VAL A 157 -32.91 -34.24 -5.76
CA VAL A 157 -33.99 -35.23 -5.48
C VAL A 157 -34.10 -35.51 -3.96
N ALA A 158 -35.34 -35.37 -3.47
CA ALA A 158 -36.05 -36.06 -2.37
C ALA A 158 -35.45 -36.33 -0.97
N LYS A 159 -36.28 -35.94 0.04
CA LYS A 159 -36.80 -36.74 1.19
C LYS A 159 -36.03 -38.05 1.50
N LYS A 160 -35.71 -38.43 2.73
CA LYS A 160 -36.63 -38.71 3.86
C LYS A 160 -35.83 -39.32 5.05
N ASN A 161 -36.37 -39.15 6.27
CA ASN A 161 -36.18 -39.92 7.54
C ASN A 161 -34.79 -40.01 8.19
N LYS A 162 -34.59 -39.62 9.46
CA LYS A 162 -35.06 -40.15 10.77
C LYS A 162 -34.46 -41.51 11.20
N ASP A 163 -33.81 -41.43 12.36
CA ASP A 163 -33.73 -42.38 13.48
C ASP A 163 -32.53 -43.34 13.68
N TYR A 164 -32.17 -43.36 14.98
CA TYR A 164 -31.39 -44.29 15.82
C TYR A 164 -29.86 -44.24 15.88
N GLY A 165 -29.36 -44.20 17.13
CA GLY A 165 -28.04 -44.71 17.50
C GLY A 165 -27.35 -44.09 18.70
N ASN A 166 -27.93 -44.22 19.90
CA ASN A 166 -27.22 -44.00 21.17
C ASN A 166 -26.10 -45.05 21.33
N GLY A 167 -24.88 -44.63 21.60
CA GLY A 167 -23.72 -45.50 21.81
C GLY A 167 -22.69 -44.84 22.71
N ASN A 168 -22.85 -45.08 24.01
CA ASN A 168 -21.97 -44.66 25.08
C ASN A 168 -20.60 -45.35 24.96
N GLY A 169 -19.53 -44.57 24.83
CA GLY A 169 -18.14 -45.06 24.74
C GLY A 169 -17.21 -44.10 25.46
N ASN A 170 -17.02 -44.33 26.75
CA ASN A 170 -16.09 -43.59 27.61
C ASN A 170 -14.66 -44.08 27.32
N GLY A 171 -13.77 -43.20 26.86
CA GLY A 171 -12.40 -43.59 26.53
C GLY A 171 -11.46 -42.41 26.33
N GLY A 172 -10.62 -42.18 27.34
CA GLY A 172 -9.25 -41.70 27.16
C GLY A 172 -9.08 -40.26 26.70
N GLY A 173 -8.79 -39.38 27.66
CA GLY A 173 -8.39 -38.02 27.38
C GLY A 173 -7.21 -37.92 26.43
N ASN A 174 -7.32 -36.98 25.50
CA ASN A 174 -6.22 -36.12 25.10
C ASN A 174 -6.82 -34.74 24.87
N ASN A 175 -6.89 -33.97 25.96
CA ASN A 175 -6.92 -32.52 25.90
C ASN A 175 -5.62 -32.08 25.22
N PHE A 176 -5.58 -32.11 23.89
CA PHE A 176 -4.62 -31.28 23.16
C PHE A 176 -5.08 -29.85 23.35
N ASP A 177 -4.31 -29.11 24.13
CA ASP A 177 -4.44 -27.70 24.43
C ASP A 177 -4.92 -26.87 23.22
N ASP A 178 -6.22 -26.59 23.17
CA ASP A 178 -6.84 -25.57 22.30
C ASP A 178 -6.54 -24.13 22.81
N ASN A 179 -5.47 -24.01 23.60
CA ASN A 179 -5.03 -22.83 24.34
C ASN A 179 -3.85 -22.11 23.69
N ASP A 180 -3.25 -22.65 22.63
CA ASP A 180 -2.18 -21.99 21.88
C ASP A 180 -2.66 -21.44 20.52
N LYS A 181 -3.82 -20.77 20.54
CA LYS A 181 -4.16 -19.82 19.46
C LYS A 181 -3.14 -18.68 19.53
N HIS A 182 -1.97 -18.87 18.93
CA HIS A 182 -0.97 -17.84 18.76
C HIS A 182 -1.67 -16.58 18.26
N HIS A 183 -1.78 -15.57 19.13
CA HIS A 183 -2.37 -14.31 18.77
C HIS A 183 -1.47 -13.66 17.72
N LEU A 184 -1.83 -13.76 16.45
CA LEU A 184 -1.12 -13.12 15.36
C LEU A 184 -1.40 -11.60 15.38
N ALA A 185 -0.34 -10.81 15.22
CA ALA A 185 -0.35 -9.37 15.03
C ALA A 185 -0.06 -9.03 13.56
N GLY A 186 -0.21 -7.74 13.18
CA GLY A 186 0.00 -7.28 11.79
C GLY A 186 -1.11 -6.40 11.23
N ARG A 187 -2.22 -6.22 11.97
CA ARG A 187 -3.36 -5.39 11.54
C ARG A 187 -2.99 -3.93 11.23
N THR A 188 -2.05 -3.35 11.98
CA THR A 188 -1.61 -1.96 11.82
C THR A 188 -0.36 -1.80 10.96
N LEU A 189 0.19 -2.90 10.43
CA LEU A 189 1.50 -2.91 9.77
C LEU A 189 1.53 -1.93 8.59
N ASP A 190 0.50 -1.91 7.73
CA ASP A 190 0.44 -1.00 6.58
C ASP A 190 0.44 0.49 7.01
N LEU A 191 -0.20 0.81 8.14
CA LEU A 191 -0.20 2.16 8.69
C LEU A 191 1.19 2.52 9.25
N THR A 192 1.83 1.58 9.93
CA THR A 192 3.19 1.73 10.47
C THR A 192 4.19 1.95 9.35
N LEU A 193 4.19 1.10 8.33
CA LEU A 193 5.08 1.24 7.17
C LEU A 193 4.83 2.54 6.42
N PHE A 194 3.57 2.95 6.26
CA PHE A 194 3.25 4.26 5.69
C PHE A 194 3.86 5.40 6.50
N ALA A 195 3.70 5.39 7.84
CA ALA A 195 4.27 6.42 8.71
C ALA A 195 5.81 6.41 8.65
N THR A 196 6.43 5.23 8.71
CA THR A 196 7.89 5.07 8.66
C THR A 196 8.48 5.53 7.34
N THR A 197 7.89 5.15 6.19
CA THR A 197 8.35 5.64 4.88
C THR A 197 8.24 7.17 4.80
N ARG A 198 7.16 7.76 5.33
CA ARG A 198 6.99 9.22 5.33
C ARG A 198 7.97 9.93 6.28
N ALA A 199 8.26 9.33 7.43
CA ALA A 199 9.24 9.87 8.38
C ALA A 199 10.66 9.82 7.79
N ALA A 200 11.02 8.71 7.13
CA ALA A 200 12.29 8.58 6.42
C ALA A 200 12.42 9.63 5.31
N ASP A 201 11.36 9.84 4.51
CA ASP A 201 11.33 10.91 3.49
C ASP A 201 11.57 12.30 4.12
N ALA A 202 10.91 12.61 5.23
CA ALA A 202 11.07 13.88 5.92
C ALA A 202 12.50 14.08 6.44
N ILE A 203 13.14 13.03 6.96
CA ILE A 203 14.55 13.06 7.39
C ILE A 203 15.47 13.28 6.18
N VAL A 204 15.27 12.56 5.08
CA VAL A 204 16.06 12.75 3.86
C VAL A 204 15.93 14.19 3.35
N ASN A 205 14.73 14.77 3.39
CA ASN A 205 14.53 16.17 3.01
C ASN A 205 15.23 17.15 3.97
N LEU A 206 15.20 16.89 5.28
CA LEU A 206 15.95 17.67 6.27
C LEU A 206 17.44 17.64 5.94
N LEU A 207 18.02 16.44 5.82
CA LEU A 207 19.44 16.25 5.55
C LEU A 207 19.83 16.89 4.21
N TRP A 208 19.00 16.75 3.18
CA TRP A 208 19.21 17.39 1.88
C TRP A 208 19.19 18.92 1.99
N SER A 209 18.26 19.49 2.76
CA SER A 209 18.19 20.94 2.96
C SER A 209 19.41 21.49 3.71
N GLN A 210 19.87 20.78 4.74
CA GLN A 210 21.06 21.13 5.52
C GLN A 210 22.33 21.03 4.68
N TRP A 211 22.45 19.94 3.91
CA TRP A 211 23.58 19.73 3.00
C TRP A 211 23.64 20.81 1.92
N LYS A 212 22.48 21.19 1.35
CA LYS A 212 22.40 22.27 0.35
C LYS A 212 22.86 23.62 0.89
N THR A 213 22.65 23.89 2.18
CA THR A 213 23.11 25.11 2.85
C THR A 213 24.55 25.04 3.36
N SER A 214 25.20 23.87 3.29
CA SER A 214 26.57 23.68 3.78
C SER A 214 27.60 24.39 2.88
N PRO A 215 28.69 24.96 3.46
CA PRO A 215 29.77 25.62 2.70
C PRO A 215 30.37 24.74 1.59
N ARG A 216 30.38 23.41 1.79
CA ARG A 216 30.88 22.42 0.80
C ARG A 216 30.04 22.40 -0.48
N ALA A 217 28.72 22.57 -0.38
CA ALA A 217 27.83 22.67 -1.55
C ALA A 217 27.91 24.07 -2.19
N ALA A 218 28.23 25.11 -1.39
CA ALA A 218 28.38 26.48 -1.86
C ALA A 218 29.63 26.73 -2.71
N HIS A 219 30.66 25.88 -2.60
CA HIS A 219 31.88 25.93 -3.43
C HIS A 219 31.66 25.38 -4.86
N GLY A 220 30.60 24.59 -5.09
CA GLY A 220 30.26 23.99 -6.40
C GLY A 220 29.41 24.87 -7.31
N LYS A 221 29.65 26.19 -7.39
CA LYS A 221 28.88 27.17 -8.19
C LYS A 221 29.03 27.06 -9.72
N SER A 222 29.36 25.89 -10.24
CA SER A 222 29.26 25.61 -11.67
C SER A 222 27.79 25.58 -12.10
N LYS A 223 27.47 26.15 -13.27
CA LYS A 223 26.13 26.05 -13.90
C LYS A 223 25.65 24.59 -14.01
N THR A 224 26.58 23.65 -14.17
CA THR A 224 26.31 22.19 -14.19
C THR A 224 25.95 21.67 -12.81
N GLY A 225 26.64 22.10 -11.76
CA GLY A 225 26.33 21.75 -10.36
C GLY A 225 24.91 22.17 -9.97
N GLN A 226 24.51 23.40 -10.28
CA GLN A 226 23.15 23.88 -10.02
C GLN A 226 22.06 23.06 -10.72
N ARG A 227 22.30 22.63 -11.97
CA ARG A 227 21.37 21.75 -12.70
C ARG A 227 21.25 20.39 -12.00
N VAL A 228 22.38 19.78 -11.62
CA VAL A 228 22.41 18.51 -10.87
C VAL A 228 21.64 18.61 -9.56
N HIS A 229 21.84 19.68 -8.77
CA HIS A 229 21.12 19.89 -7.52
C HIS A 229 19.59 20.01 -7.70
N SER A 230 19.13 20.52 -8.84
CA SER A 230 17.69 20.68 -9.14
C SER A 230 17.04 19.40 -9.70
N LEU A 231 17.83 18.53 -10.32
CA LEU A 231 17.38 17.30 -10.97
C LEU A 231 17.49 16.08 -10.05
N ALA A 232 18.47 16.04 -9.16
CA ALA A 232 18.72 14.91 -8.27
C ALA A 232 17.48 14.49 -7.45
N PRO A 233 16.72 15.40 -6.79
CA PRO A 233 15.51 14.99 -6.06
C PRO A 233 14.43 14.39 -6.98
N LYS A 234 14.30 14.92 -8.20
CA LYS A 234 13.30 14.44 -9.17
C LYS A 234 13.67 13.06 -9.72
N LEU A 235 14.96 12.82 -9.92
CA LEU A 235 15.48 11.50 -10.31
C LEU A 235 15.40 10.51 -9.17
N ALA A 236 15.66 10.93 -7.92
CA ALA A 236 15.50 10.10 -6.74
C ALA A 236 14.04 9.63 -6.57
N ASP A 237 13.06 10.52 -6.73
CA ASP A 237 11.64 10.13 -6.69
C ASP A 237 11.27 9.13 -7.79
N THR A 238 11.90 9.26 -8.97
CA THR A 238 11.71 8.35 -10.11
C THR A 238 12.33 6.98 -9.83
N GLY A 239 13.58 6.94 -9.35
CA GLY A 239 14.27 5.71 -8.97
C GLY A 239 13.58 4.99 -7.80
N LEU A 240 13.13 5.73 -6.79
CA LEU A 240 12.36 5.17 -5.67
C LEU A 240 11.10 4.47 -6.16
N PHE A 241 10.35 5.09 -7.08
CA PHE A 241 9.20 4.44 -7.68
C PHE A 241 9.61 3.20 -8.49
N ALA A 242 10.63 3.30 -9.33
CA ALA A 242 11.05 2.20 -10.18
C ALA A 242 11.42 0.97 -9.35
N ILE A 243 12.29 1.14 -8.34
CA ILE A 243 12.71 0.08 -7.42
C ILE A 243 11.50 -0.46 -6.62
N SER A 244 10.68 0.42 -6.05
CA SER A 244 9.51 0.00 -5.27
C SER A 244 8.51 -0.80 -6.12
N SER A 245 8.28 -0.37 -7.36
CA SER A 245 7.38 -1.05 -8.28
C SER A 245 7.94 -2.40 -8.73
N ALA A 246 9.26 -2.51 -8.94
CA ALA A 246 9.92 -3.77 -9.26
C ALA A 246 9.72 -4.80 -8.14
N ILE A 247 9.95 -4.38 -6.88
CA ILE A 247 9.74 -5.23 -5.70
C ILE A 247 8.27 -5.67 -5.58
N VAL A 248 7.33 -4.74 -5.77
CA VAL A 248 5.89 -5.03 -5.72
C VAL A 248 5.47 -6.02 -6.81
N MET A 249 5.90 -5.79 -8.05
CA MET A 249 5.56 -6.68 -9.16
C MET A 249 6.15 -8.06 -8.95
N TRP A 250 7.42 -8.14 -8.52
CA TRP A 250 8.05 -9.40 -8.17
C TRP A 250 7.30 -10.15 -7.07
N ALA A 251 6.90 -9.45 -6.01
CA ALA A 251 6.09 -10.03 -4.94
C ALA A 251 4.71 -10.48 -5.44
N TRP A 252 4.07 -9.74 -6.35
CA TRP A 252 2.79 -10.17 -6.94
C TRP A 252 2.94 -11.48 -7.73
N PHE A 253 4.03 -11.62 -8.48
CA PHE A 253 4.32 -12.86 -9.21
C PHE A 253 4.63 -14.02 -8.27
N TYR A 254 5.48 -13.85 -7.26
CA TYR A 254 6.04 -15.01 -6.53
C TYR A 254 5.67 -15.11 -5.05
N LEU A 255 5.29 -14.00 -4.41
CA LEU A 255 4.92 -13.95 -2.99
C LEU A 255 3.61 -13.18 -2.77
N PRO A 256 2.49 -13.60 -3.40
CA PRO A 256 1.24 -12.84 -3.37
C PRO A 256 0.69 -12.62 -1.96
N GLU A 257 0.94 -13.56 -1.03
CA GLU A 257 0.53 -13.46 0.38
C GLU A 257 1.16 -12.28 1.13
N ARG A 258 2.29 -11.72 0.64
CA ARG A 258 2.94 -10.57 1.28
C ARG A 258 2.33 -9.22 0.88
N LEU A 259 1.54 -9.19 -0.19
CA LEU A 259 0.85 -7.98 -0.64
C LEU A 259 -0.51 -7.83 0.04
N PRO A 260 -1.00 -6.60 0.25
CA PRO A 260 -2.36 -6.42 0.73
C PRO A 260 -3.35 -6.91 -0.34
N TYR A 261 -4.30 -7.76 0.05
CA TYR A 261 -5.21 -8.45 -0.89
C TYR A 261 -5.92 -7.52 -1.88
N SER A 262 -6.44 -6.38 -1.41
CA SER A 262 -7.11 -5.40 -2.27
C SER A 262 -6.18 -4.80 -3.33
N TYR A 263 -4.89 -4.67 -3.01
CA TYR A 263 -3.88 -4.17 -3.92
C TYR A 263 -3.46 -5.25 -4.91
N GLY A 264 -3.23 -6.48 -4.45
CA GLY A 264 -2.95 -7.63 -5.32
C GLY A 264 -4.09 -7.88 -6.31
N LYS A 265 -5.35 -7.83 -5.86
CA LYS A 265 -6.53 -7.93 -6.72
C LYS A 265 -6.58 -6.83 -7.78
N TRP A 266 -6.31 -5.58 -7.39
CA TRP A 266 -6.26 -4.46 -8.34
C TRP A 266 -5.15 -4.64 -9.38
N ILE A 267 -3.98 -5.15 -8.99
CA ILE A 267 -2.89 -5.48 -9.94
C ILE A 267 -3.36 -6.56 -10.91
N SER A 268 -4.00 -7.63 -10.44
CA SER A 268 -4.51 -8.69 -11.31
C SER A 268 -5.56 -8.17 -12.31
N GLU A 269 -6.49 -7.32 -11.87
CA GLU A 269 -7.48 -6.66 -12.73
C GLU A 269 -6.84 -5.73 -13.77
N ALA A 270 -5.74 -5.06 -13.41
CA ALA A 270 -5.00 -4.17 -14.31
C ALA A 270 -4.12 -4.94 -15.32
N ALA A 271 -3.47 -6.01 -14.88
CA ALA A 271 -2.56 -6.83 -15.69
C ALA A 271 -3.30 -7.68 -16.73
N GLN A 272 -4.52 -8.12 -16.41
CA GLN A 272 -5.39 -8.95 -17.25
C GLN A 272 -4.64 -10.15 -17.85
N LEU A 273 -3.93 -10.84 -16.94
CA LEU A 273 -3.15 -12.04 -17.20
C LEU A 273 -4.01 -13.26 -16.83
N ASP A 274 -4.09 -14.25 -17.70
CA ASP A 274 -4.57 -15.60 -17.39
C ASP A 274 -3.77 -16.19 -16.21
N SER A 275 -4.49 -16.68 -15.21
CA SER A 275 -3.91 -17.23 -13.98
C SER A 275 -3.07 -18.48 -14.23
N ARG A 276 -3.34 -19.23 -15.30
CA ARG A 276 -2.60 -20.46 -15.65
C ARG A 276 -1.15 -20.17 -16.02
N ILE A 277 -0.91 -19.08 -16.75
CA ILE A 277 0.46 -18.63 -17.03
C ILE A 277 1.18 -18.25 -15.74
N LEU A 278 0.49 -17.55 -14.85
CA LEU A 278 1.05 -17.16 -13.57
C LEU A 278 1.40 -18.38 -12.72
N GLU A 279 0.55 -19.40 -12.72
CA GLU A 279 0.79 -20.67 -12.04
C GLU A 279 1.96 -21.44 -12.65
N ALA A 280 2.00 -21.58 -13.99
CA ALA A 280 3.09 -22.22 -14.72
C ALA A 280 4.46 -21.57 -14.42
N LEU A 281 4.54 -20.24 -14.35
CA LEU A 281 5.78 -19.53 -14.00
C LEU A 281 6.18 -19.74 -12.52
N ARG A 282 5.20 -19.87 -11.62
CA ARG A 282 5.46 -20.14 -10.19
C ARG A 282 5.95 -21.56 -9.96
N THR A 283 5.30 -22.55 -10.59
CA THR A 283 5.66 -23.97 -10.52
C THR A 283 7.05 -24.19 -11.16
N ALA A 284 7.34 -23.49 -12.27
CA ALA A 284 8.67 -23.49 -12.91
C ALA A 284 9.76 -23.00 -11.94
N ARG A 285 9.47 -21.93 -11.20
CA ARG A 285 10.41 -21.37 -10.22
C ARG A 285 10.61 -22.26 -9.00
N ARG A 286 9.57 -22.98 -8.57
CA ARG A 286 9.67 -23.98 -7.49
C ARG A 286 10.44 -25.23 -7.94
N GLY A 287 10.73 -25.37 -9.24
CA GLY A 287 11.40 -26.53 -9.80
C GLY A 287 10.49 -27.76 -9.89
N GLU A 288 9.17 -27.54 -9.90
CA GLU A 288 8.19 -28.63 -9.97
C GLU A 288 8.22 -29.30 -11.35
N TRP A 289 8.34 -28.49 -12.41
CA TRP A 289 8.50 -28.97 -13.78
C TRP A 289 9.77 -28.43 -14.44
N ALA A 290 10.29 -29.15 -15.43
CA ALA A 290 11.41 -28.72 -16.25
C ALA A 290 11.22 -29.09 -17.73
N TYR A 291 11.83 -28.30 -18.61
CA TYR A 291 11.86 -28.57 -20.05
C TYR A 291 12.57 -29.91 -20.36
N GLY A 292 12.01 -30.66 -21.29
CA GLY A 292 12.58 -31.94 -21.77
C GLY A 292 12.47 -33.11 -20.78
N ARG A 293 11.75 -32.94 -19.66
CA ARG A 293 11.46 -34.03 -18.71
C ARG A 293 9.97 -34.36 -18.71
N ASP A 294 9.67 -35.62 -18.41
CA ASP A 294 8.31 -36.02 -18.10
C ASP A 294 7.92 -35.47 -16.73
N ASN A 295 6.97 -34.54 -16.72
CA ASN A 295 6.49 -33.87 -15.52
C ASN A 295 5.16 -34.48 -15.00
N GLY A 296 4.68 -35.58 -15.60
CA GLY A 296 3.43 -36.25 -15.23
C GLY A 296 2.21 -35.31 -15.32
N ASP A 297 1.29 -35.41 -14.36
CA ASP A 297 0.04 -34.62 -14.30
C ASP A 297 0.25 -33.14 -13.89
N GLN A 298 1.49 -32.65 -13.86
CA GLN A 298 1.73 -31.24 -13.57
C GLN A 298 1.19 -30.37 -14.71
N VAL A 299 0.08 -29.69 -14.43
CA VAL A 299 -0.58 -28.76 -15.34
C VAL A 299 0.39 -27.64 -15.71
N VAL A 300 1.01 -27.71 -16.88
CA VAL A 300 1.87 -26.63 -17.38
C VAL A 300 1.00 -25.60 -18.10
N LEU A 301 0.59 -25.81 -19.34
CA LEU A 301 -0.29 -24.86 -20.06
C LEU A 301 -1.28 -25.55 -21.02
N GLU A 302 -1.48 -26.87 -20.89
CA GLU A 302 -2.30 -27.67 -21.81
C GLU A 302 -3.78 -27.27 -21.80
N SER A 303 -4.36 -27.05 -20.61
CA SER A 303 -5.73 -26.55 -20.48
C SER A 303 -5.91 -25.16 -21.10
N MET A 304 -4.86 -24.32 -21.05
CA MET A 304 -4.86 -23.04 -21.73
C MET A 304 -4.82 -23.23 -23.25
N CYS A 305 -4.03 -24.17 -23.77
CA CYS A 305 -4.01 -24.46 -25.19
C CYS A 305 -5.37 -24.96 -25.68
N ALA A 306 -6.05 -25.82 -24.91
CA ALA A 306 -7.39 -26.31 -25.25
C ALA A 306 -8.43 -25.17 -25.33
N ASP A 307 -8.48 -24.28 -24.34
CA ASP A 307 -9.45 -23.17 -24.31
C ASP A 307 -9.25 -22.16 -25.44
N TYR A 308 -8.00 -21.91 -25.81
CA TYR A 308 -7.64 -20.95 -26.86
C TYR A 308 -7.61 -21.57 -28.27
N GLY A 309 -7.80 -22.89 -28.40
CA GLY A 309 -7.74 -23.61 -29.68
C GLY A 309 -6.33 -23.73 -30.26
N TRP A 310 -5.30 -23.79 -29.42
CA TRP A 310 -3.91 -24.01 -29.82
C TRP A 310 -3.51 -25.48 -29.75
N PRO A 311 -2.45 -25.90 -30.46
CA PRO A 311 -1.89 -27.23 -30.31
C PRO A 311 -1.54 -27.51 -28.84
N ILE A 312 -2.08 -28.61 -28.30
CA ILE A 312 -1.86 -29.01 -26.90
C ILE A 312 -0.36 -29.17 -26.61
N GLU A 313 0.40 -29.62 -27.60
CA GLU A 313 1.86 -29.80 -27.52
C GLU A 313 2.62 -28.53 -27.13
N TRP A 314 2.08 -27.35 -27.41
CA TRP A 314 2.70 -26.07 -27.01
C TRP A 314 2.65 -25.85 -25.50
N GLY A 315 1.68 -26.46 -24.83
CA GLY A 315 1.55 -26.45 -23.38
C GLY A 315 2.35 -27.55 -22.68
N THR A 316 2.89 -28.52 -23.43
CA THR A 316 3.64 -29.65 -22.90
C THR A 316 5.16 -29.34 -22.88
N PRO A 317 5.79 -29.29 -21.69
CA PRO A 317 7.21 -28.92 -21.52
C PRO A 317 8.20 -29.98 -22.04
N GLN A 318 7.75 -31.22 -22.26
CA GLN A 318 8.53 -32.27 -22.90
C GLN A 318 8.77 -31.98 -24.40
N LYS A 319 7.73 -31.50 -25.09
CA LYS A 319 7.71 -31.32 -26.55
C LYS A 319 8.16 -29.93 -26.96
N THR A 320 7.76 -28.89 -26.22
CA THR A 320 7.98 -27.50 -26.63
C THR A 320 8.96 -26.78 -25.71
N VAL A 321 10.08 -26.33 -26.26
CA VAL A 321 11.12 -25.58 -25.55
C VAL A 321 11.57 -24.37 -26.40
N PRO A 322 11.50 -23.13 -25.90
CA PRO A 322 10.74 -22.65 -24.72
C PRO A 322 9.24 -22.52 -24.99
N ILE A 323 8.44 -22.17 -23.97
CA ILE A 323 7.00 -21.82 -24.13
C ILE A 323 6.83 -20.85 -25.33
N PRO A 324 5.90 -21.04 -26.27
CA PRO A 324 5.76 -20.13 -27.40
C PRO A 324 5.32 -18.72 -26.98
N CYS A 325 5.73 -17.69 -27.73
CA CYS A 325 5.26 -16.32 -27.45
C CYS A 325 3.76 -16.14 -27.65
N GLU A 326 3.11 -16.93 -28.50
CA GLU A 326 1.66 -16.91 -28.70
C GLU A 326 0.90 -17.18 -27.38
N ILE A 327 1.39 -18.16 -26.61
CA ILE A 327 0.86 -18.49 -25.29
C ILE A 327 1.06 -17.30 -24.34
N VAL A 328 2.28 -16.76 -24.26
CA VAL A 328 2.60 -15.59 -23.40
C VAL A 328 1.77 -14.36 -23.80
N HIS A 329 1.45 -14.21 -25.07
CA HIS A 329 0.65 -13.11 -25.61
C HIS A 329 -0.86 -13.30 -25.39
N MET A 330 -1.31 -14.52 -25.07
CA MET A 330 -2.72 -14.90 -24.90
C MET A 330 -3.54 -14.73 -26.20
N GLY A 331 -2.98 -15.15 -27.34
CA GLY A 331 -3.69 -15.14 -28.63
C GLY A 331 -3.69 -13.80 -29.37
N CYS A 332 -2.75 -12.91 -29.05
CA CYS A 332 -2.59 -11.62 -29.73
C CYS A 332 -1.64 -11.69 -30.95
N GLY A 333 -1.28 -12.90 -31.39
CA GLY A 333 -0.33 -13.15 -32.48
C GLY A 333 1.13 -13.23 -31.99
N PRO A 334 2.06 -13.66 -32.86
CA PRO A 334 3.44 -13.97 -32.47
C PRO A 334 4.31 -12.72 -32.30
N ASN A 335 3.84 -11.58 -32.81
CA ASN A 335 4.59 -10.32 -32.84
C ASN A 335 4.55 -9.62 -31.47
N CYS A 336 5.71 -9.56 -30.81
CA CYS A 336 5.86 -8.99 -29.47
C CYS A 336 5.51 -7.49 -29.42
N GLU A 337 5.84 -6.73 -30.45
CA GLU A 337 5.58 -5.29 -30.55
C GLU A 337 4.09 -5.01 -30.72
N LYS A 338 3.40 -5.77 -31.58
CA LYS A 338 1.96 -5.65 -31.78
C LYS A 338 1.23 -5.96 -30.48
N THR A 339 1.64 -7.02 -29.78
CA THR A 339 1.09 -7.36 -28.45
C THR A 339 1.37 -6.26 -27.43
N ALA A 340 2.57 -5.66 -27.41
CA ALA A 340 2.89 -4.57 -26.49
C ALA A 340 1.99 -3.34 -26.70
N ILE A 341 1.71 -2.98 -27.95
CA ILE A 341 0.79 -1.88 -28.31
C ILE A 341 -0.65 -2.24 -27.93
N TRP A 342 -1.08 -3.46 -28.20
CA TRP A 342 -2.43 -3.92 -27.84
C TRP A 342 -2.64 -3.93 -26.32
N ARG A 343 -1.65 -4.42 -25.56
CA ARG A 343 -1.64 -4.39 -24.09
C ARG A 343 -1.63 -2.97 -23.56
N PHE A 344 -0.89 -2.05 -24.19
CA PHE A 344 -0.94 -0.62 -23.89
C PHE A 344 -2.38 -0.10 -24.04
N ALA A 345 -3.02 -0.31 -25.18
CA ALA A 345 -4.37 0.18 -25.46
C ALA A 345 -5.41 -0.36 -24.47
N ARG A 346 -5.32 -1.66 -24.15
CA ARG A 346 -6.21 -2.33 -23.20
C ARG A 346 -6.05 -1.80 -21.77
N ALA A 347 -4.80 -1.69 -21.30
CA ALA A 347 -4.49 -1.12 -19.99
C ALA A 347 -4.83 0.38 -19.92
N PHE A 348 -4.61 1.13 -20.99
CA PHE A 348 -4.99 2.54 -21.10
C PHE A 348 -6.51 2.72 -21.00
N LYS A 349 -7.30 1.88 -21.69
CA LYS A 349 -8.78 1.89 -21.59
C LYS A 349 -9.24 1.62 -20.16
N PHE A 350 -8.68 0.59 -19.51
CA PHE A 350 -8.96 0.28 -18.10
C PHE A 350 -8.62 1.45 -17.16
N ALA A 351 -7.46 2.07 -17.37
CA ALA A 351 -7.01 3.21 -16.58
C ALA A 351 -7.91 4.44 -16.79
N CYS A 352 -8.29 4.74 -18.03
CA CYS A 352 -9.22 5.82 -18.37
C CYS A 352 -10.58 5.63 -17.69
N ALA A 353 -11.12 4.41 -17.70
CA ALA A 353 -12.38 4.08 -17.03
C ALA A 353 -12.35 4.34 -15.52
N THR A 354 -11.16 4.32 -14.90
CA THR A 354 -10.99 4.57 -13.46
C THR A 354 -10.65 6.04 -13.16
N TYR A 355 -9.70 6.63 -13.90
CA TYR A 355 -9.16 7.96 -13.58
C TYR A 355 -10.00 9.12 -14.08
N ILE A 356 -10.67 8.99 -15.24
CA ILE A 356 -11.49 10.07 -15.79
C ILE A 356 -12.68 10.38 -14.86
N PRO A 357 -13.50 9.39 -14.44
CA PRO A 357 -14.63 9.67 -13.54
C PRO A 357 -14.18 10.28 -12.21
N LEU A 358 -13.09 9.77 -11.64
CA LEU A 358 -12.54 10.28 -10.39
C LEU A 358 -12.16 11.77 -10.49
N GLN A 359 -11.44 12.15 -11.55
CA GLN A 359 -11.01 13.54 -11.75
C GLN A 359 -12.19 14.49 -12.02
N ILE A 360 -13.22 14.02 -12.73
CA ILE A 360 -14.45 14.79 -12.97
C ILE A 360 -15.19 15.01 -11.66
N VAL A 361 -15.41 13.96 -10.86
CA VAL A 361 -16.11 14.05 -9.57
C VAL A 361 -15.39 14.98 -8.60
N MET A 362 -14.05 14.92 -8.53
CA MET A 362 -13.28 15.82 -7.66
C MET A 362 -13.38 17.31 -8.06
N ARG A 363 -13.85 17.61 -9.28
CA ARG A 363 -13.95 18.96 -9.83
C ARG A 363 -15.37 19.36 -10.25
N CYS A 364 -16.37 18.55 -9.90
CA CYS A 364 -17.77 18.77 -10.26
C CYS A 364 -18.34 20.10 -9.74
N ARG A 365 -17.72 20.66 -8.68
CA ARG A 365 -18.10 21.95 -8.10
C ARG A 365 -17.55 23.15 -8.87
N SER A 366 -16.65 22.95 -9.83
CA SER A 366 -16.11 24.02 -10.66
C SER A 366 -17.02 24.27 -11.87
N ARG A 367 -17.29 25.55 -12.19
CA ARG A 367 -18.08 25.97 -13.36
C ARG A 367 -17.24 26.27 -14.60
N ASN A 368 -15.91 26.16 -14.50
CA ASN A 368 -15.00 26.57 -15.57
C ASN A 368 -14.60 25.38 -16.46
N LEU A 369 -14.87 25.47 -17.77
CA LEU A 369 -14.52 24.44 -18.75
C LEU A 369 -13.02 24.15 -18.81
N LYS A 370 -12.16 25.17 -18.61
CA LYS A 370 -10.70 25.01 -18.58
C LYS A 370 -10.26 24.05 -17.47
N THR A 371 -10.96 24.05 -16.33
CA THR A 371 -10.69 23.16 -15.20
C THR A 371 -11.00 21.70 -15.53
N TYR A 372 -12.07 21.46 -16.29
CA TYR A 372 -12.44 20.13 -16.79
C TYR A 372 -11.47 19.63 -17.86
N ILE A 373 -11.10 20.47 -18.84
CA ILE A 373 -10.10 20.11 -19.85
C ILE A 373 -8.77 19.76 -19.18
N HIS A 374 -8.33 20.55 -18.21
CA HIS A 374 -7.13 20.24 -17.43
C HIS A 374 -7.27 18.93 -16.63
N ALA A 375 -8.47 18.62 -16.14
CA ALA A 375 -8.76 17.36 -15.43
C ALA A 375 -8.62 16.16 -16.36
N ILE A 376 -9.21 16.24 -17.55
CA ILE A 376 -9.14 15.21 -18.57
C ILE A 376 -7.71 15.02 -19.04
N LYS A 377 -6.98 16.10 -19.37
CA LYS A 377 -5.55 16.03 -19.73
C LYS A 377 -4.73 15.35 -18.63
N SER A 378 -4.97 15.72 -17.37
CA SER A 378 -4.29 15.08 -16.24
C SER A 378 -4.68 13.61 -16.04
N ALA A 379 -5.92 13.22 -16.33
CA ALA A 379 -6.39 11.84 -16.25
C ALA A 379 -5.78 10.99 -17.37
N LEU A 380 -5.84 11.47 -18.62
CA LEU A 380 -5.26 10.80 -19.80
C LEU A 380 -3.78 10.56 -19.64
N ARG A 381 -3.05 11.54 -19.07
CA ARG A 381 -1.63 11.37 -18.79
C ARG A 381 -1.35 10.25 -17.79
N SER A 382 -2.17 10.12 -16.76
CA SER A 382 -2.07 9.01 -15.80
C SER A 382 -2.47 7.67 -16.36
N SER A 383 -3.47 7.67 -17.24
CA SER A 383 -3.83 6.49 -18.00
C SER A 383 -2.70 6.05 -18.92
N THR A 384 -2.00 7.01 -19.54
CA THR A 384 -0.81 6.75 -20.37
C THR A 384 0.31 6.17 -19.54
N PHE A 385 0.59 6.73 -18.35
CA PHE A 385 1.54 6.18 -17.40
C PHE A 385 1.23 4.72 -17.05
N LEU A 386 -0.01 4.41 -16.66
CA LEU A 386 -0.38 3.03 -16.30
C LEU A 386 -0.38 2.09 -17.51
N GLY A 387 -0.81 2.57 -18.68
CA GLY A 387 -0.74 1.80 -19.92
C GLY A 387 0.70 1.46 -20.31
N LEU A 388 1.61 2.44 -20.22
CA LEU A 388 3.04 2.22 -20.46
C LEU A 388 3.67 1.33 -19.40
N PHE A 389 3.26 1.42 -18.14
CA PHE A 389 3.73 0.52 -17.08
C PHE A 389 3.49 -0.94 -17.46
N VAL A 390 2.27 -1.27 -17.89
CA VAL A 390 1.89 -2.62 -18.32
C VAL A 390 2.61 -3.00 -19.62
N SER A 391 2.61 -2.12 -20.62
CA SER A 391 3.26 -2.38 -21.91
C SER A 391 4.76 -2.62 -21.78
N LEU A 392 5.47 -1.79 -21.02
CA LEU A 392 6.90 -1.95 -20.74
C LEU A 392 7.17 -3.25 -19.99
N PHE A 393 6.31 -3.64 -19.05
CA PHE A 393 6.45 -4.92 -18.35
C PHE A 393 6.43 -6.09 -19.36
N TYR A 394 5.35 -6.23 -20.13
CA TYR A 394 5.18 -7.34 -21.09
C TYR A 394 6.25 -7.30 -22.20
N TYR A 395 6.52 -6.13 -22.76
CA TYR A 395 7.52 -5.99 -23.81
C TYR A 395 8.91 -6.39 -23.32
N SER A 396 9.28 -6.01 -22.09
CA SER A 396 10.59 -6.35 -21.54
C SER A 396 10.72 -7.84 -21.22
N VAL A 397 9.64 -8.51 -20.78
CA VAL A 397 9.60 -9.97 -20.62
C VAL A 397 9.89 -10.65 -21.95
N CYS A 398 9.16 -10.27 -23.02
CA CYS A 398 9.35 -10.87 -24.35
C CYS A 398 10.73 -10.53 -24.93
N LEU A 399 11.20 -9.30 -24.76
CA LEU A 399 12.49 -8.82 -25.26
C LEU A 399 13.65 -9.57 -24.59
N ALA A 400 13.60 -9.75 -23.27
CA ALA A 400 14.57 -10.53 -22.52
C ALA A 400 14.56 -11.99 -22.98
N ARG A 401 13.38 -12.58 -23.20
CA ARG A 401 13.27 -13.99 -23.56
C ARG A 401 13.71 -14.31 -25.00
N THR A 402 13.41 -13.43 -25.96
CA THR A 402 13.51 -13.76 -27.40
C THR A 402 14.64 -13.08 -28.15
N ARG A 403 15.01 -11.84 -27.77
CA ARG A 403 15.96 -11.03 -28.56
C ARG A 403 17.21 -10.66 -27.80
N LEU A 404 17.07 -10.00 -26.65
CA LEU A 404 18.22 -9.50 -25.90
C LEU A 404 18.88 -10.60 -25.06
N GLY A 405 18.10 -11.46 -24.39
CA GLY A 405 18.66 -12.53 -23.55
C GLY A 405 19.58 -13.48 -24.31
N PRO A 406 19.13 -14.10 -25.43
CA PRO A 406 19.96 -15.00 -26.22
C PRO A 406 21.18 -14.33 -26.87
N LYS A 407 21.14 -13.01 -27.10
CA LYS A 407 22.27 -12.25 -27.65
C LYS A 407 23.29 -11.85 -26.58
N LEU A 408 22.85 -11.60 -25.36
CA LEU A 408 23.70 -11.17 -24.25
C LEU A 408 24.28 -12.36 -23.46
N PHE A 409 23.56 -13.47 -23.40
CA PHE A 409 23.96 -14.66 -22.66
C PHE A 409 23.93 -15.88 -23.57
N SER A 410 25.02 -16.65 -23.56
CA SER A 410 25.05 -17.92 -24.27
C SER A 410 24.03 -18.90 -23.66
N SER A 411 23.42 -19.74 -24.49
CA SER A 411 22.46 -20.77 -24.05
C SER A 411 23.06 -21.76 -23.04
N LYS A 412 24.41 -21.88 -23.01
CA LYS A 412 25.15 -22.68 -22.02
C LYS A 412 25.20 -22.02 -20.64
N THR A 413 25.19 -20.69 -20.58
CA THR A 413 25.25 -19.93 -19.31
C THR A 413 23.86 -19.69 -18.73
N VAL A 414 22.88 -19.37 -19.59
CA VAL A 414 21.50 -19.11 -19.17
C VAL A 414 20.55 -19.94 -20.03
N THR A 415 19.97 -20.97 -19.42
CA THR A 415 19.07 -21.88 -20.12
C THR A 415 17.69 -21.23 -20.36
N PRO A 416 16.90 -21.71 -21.34
CA PRO A 416 15.52 -21.27 -21.50
C PRO A 416 14.68 -21.43 -20.23
N MET A 417 14.98 -22.46 -19.42
CA MET A 417 14.36 -22.65 -18.11
C MET A 417 14.70 -21.52 -17.13
N MET A 418 15.93 -21.00 -17.13
CA MET A 418 16.30 -19.87 -16.27
C MET A 418 15.57 -18.59 -16.66
N TRP A 419 15.31 -18.40 -17.96
CA TRP A 419 14.49 -17.29 -18.44
C TRP A 419 13.05 -17.38 -17.94
N ASP A 420 12.39 -18.51 -18.16
CA ASP A 420 10.98 -18.71 -17.81
C ASP A 420 10.74 -18.92 -16.31
N SER A 421 11.70 -19.44 -15.55
CA SER A 421 11.63 -19.57 -14.08
C SER A 421 11.79 -18.25 -13.32
N GLY A 422 12.19 -17.17 -14.02
CA GLY A 422 11.95 -15.83 -13.50
C GLY A 422 12.87 -14.70 -13.97
N LEU A 423 13.95 -14.94 -14.72
CA LEU A 423 14.77 -13.84 -15.25
C LEU A 423 13.98 -12.94 -16.21
N CYS A 424 13.05 -13.50 -17.00
CA CYS A 424 12.20 -12.71 -17.88
C CYS A 424 11.27 -11.78 -17.07
N ILE A 425 10.70 -12.29 -15.97
CA ILE A 425 9.86 -11.52 -15.04
C ILE A 425 10.70 -10.46 -14.32
N ALA A 426 11.94 -10.76 -13.95
CA ALA A 426 12.86 -9.78 -13.35
C ALA A 426 13.12 -8.60 -14.30
N ALA A 427 13.33 -8.88 -15.60
CA ALA A 427 13.47 -7.84 -16.62
C ALA A 427 12.20 -6.98 -16.75
N GLY A 428 11.03 -7.62 -16.77
CA GLY A 428 9.72 -6.93 -16.71
C GLY A 428 9.60 -5.99 -15.51
N CYS A 429 9.90 -6.50 -14.31
CA CYS A 429 9.85 -5.75 -13.05
C CYS A 429 10.83 -4.56 -13.05
N ALA A 430 12.05 -4.75 -13.57
CA ALA A 430 13.05 -3.70 -13.64
C ALA A 430 12.66 -2.56 -14.59
N MET A 431 11.93 -2.88 -15.67
CA MET A 431 11.61 -1.92 -16.72
C MET A 431 10.28 -1.18 -16.52
N CYS A 432 9.25 -1.82 -15.96
CA CYS A 432 7.90 -1.26 -15.88
C CYS A 432 7.83 0.08 -15.12
N GLY A 433 8.67 0.21 -14.09
CA GLY A 433 8.73 1.39 -13.22
C GLY A 433 9.14 2.69 -13.91
N TRP A 434 9.88 2.62 -15.01
CA TRP A 434 10.36 3.81 -15.72
C TRP A 434 9.25 4.57 -16.47
N SER A 435 8.07 3.95 -16.64
CA SER A 435 6.86 4.61 -17.16
C SER A 435 6.50 5.90 -16.40
N ILE A 436 6.94 6.06 -15.14
CA ILE A 436 6.68 7.24 -14.31
C ILE A 436 7.20 8.55 -14.90
N PHE A 437 8.12 8.51 -15.87
CA PHE A 437 8.56 9.72 -16.58
C PHE A 437 7.42 10.46 -17.29
N VAL A 438 6.33 9.78 -17.65
CA VAL A 438 5.14 10.42 -18.22
C VAL A 438 4.39 11.30 -17.20
N GLU A 439 4.51 11.00 -15.90
CA GLU A 439 3.90 11.80 -14.84
C GLU A 439 4.69 13.08 -14.53
N SER A 440 4.09 14.03 -13.81
CA SER A 440 4.71 15.33 -13.49
C SER A 440 5.50 15.18 -12.22
N ALA A 441 6.61 15.90 -12.09
CA ALA A 441 7.51 15.80 -10.93
C ALA A 441 6.75 15.75 -9.58
N GLY A 442 5.81 16.67 -9.34
CA GLY A 442 5.01 16.68 -8.11
C GLY A 442 4.14 15.44 -7.91
N ARG A 443 3.62 14.84 -8.98
CA ARG A 443 2.82 13.61 -8.90
C ARG A 443 3.68 12.34 -8.85
N ARG A 444 4.88 12.35 -9.46
CA ARG A 444 5.84 11.23 -9.35
C ARG A 444 6.16 10.96 -7.89
N GLN A 445 6.39 12.03 -7.14
CA GLN A 445 6.65 11.97 -5.70
C GLN A 445 5.47 11.39 -4.88
N GLU A 446 4.23 11.74 -5.22
CA GLU A 446 3.06 11.17 -4.54
C GLU A 446 2.91 9.68 -4.82
N ILE A 447 3.12 9.28 -6.07
CA ILE A 447 3.00 7.89 -6.50
C ILE A 447 4.15 7.07 -5.88
N SER A 448 5.38 7.58 -5.87
CA SER A 448 6.53 6.89 -5.26
C SER A 448 6.29 6.66 -3.77
N LEU A 449 5.87 7.68 -3.03
CA LEU A 449 5.56 7.58 -1.59
C LEU A 449 4.24 6.85 -1.29
N PHE A 450 3.46 6.50 -2.31
CA PHE A 450 2.30 5.61 -2.19
C PHE A 450 2.70 4.14 -2.39
N VAL A 451 3.64 3.85 -3.30
CA VAL A 451 4.08 2.48 -3.60
C VAL A 451 5.18 2.01 -2.67
N ALA A 452 6.11 2.87 -2.26
CA ALA A 452 7.22 2.55 -1.36
C ALA A 452 6.83 1.80 -0.06
N PRO A 453 5.80 2.22 0.71
CA PRO A 453 5.41 1.47 1.92
C PRO A 453 4.85 0.08 1.60
N ARG A 454 4.24 -0.11 0.42
CA ARG A 454 3.77 -1.42 -0.04
C ARG A 454 4.92 -2.33 -0.46
N ALA A 455 5.95 -1.77 -1.09
CA ALA A 455 7.18 -2.50 -1.38
C ALA A 455 7.86 -2.96 -0.09
N LEU A 456 7.99 -2.06 0.90
CA LEU A 456 8.55 -2.39 2.21
C LEU A 456 7.72 -3.49 2.92
N ALA A 457 6.40 -3.48 2.75
CA ALA A 457 5.52 -4.52 3.31
C ALA A 457 5.79 -5.92 2.74
N THR A 458 6.43 -6.03 1.56
CA THR A 458 6.81 -7.33 0.99
C THR A 458 8.08 -7.92 1.60
N LEU A 459 8.87 -7.11 2.30
CA LEU A 459 10.09 -7.54 2.98
C LEU A 459 9.80 -8.11 4.37
N LEU A 460 8.65 -7.74 4.97
CA LEU A 460 8.23 -8.18 6.29
C LEU A 460 7.09 -9.21 6.18
N PRO A 461 6.99 -10.14 7.14
CA PRO A 461 5.82 -11.01 7.22
C PRO A 461 4.58 -10.17 7.58
N ARG A 462 3.47 -10.47 6.89
CA ARG A 462 2.18 -9.78 7.07
C ARG A 462 1.57 -10.08 8.44
N GLU A 463 1.73 -11.32 8.86
CA GLU A 463 1.27 -11.85 10.15
C GLU A 463 2.50 -12.28 10.92
N TYR A 464 2.58 -11.87 12.19
CA TYR A 464 3.73 -12.15 13.04
C TYR A 464 3.29 -12.32 14.49
N ASP A 465 4.10 -12.99 15.30
CA ASP A 465 3.79 -13.23 16.71
C ASP A 465 3.59 -11.92 17.48
N LYS A 466 2.51 -11.82 18.27
CA LYS A 466 2.23 -10.65 19.10
C LYS A 466 3.37 -10.25 20.04
N LYS A 467 4.29 -11.16 20.38
CA LYS A 467 5.52 -10.87 21.13
C LYS A 467 6.38 -9.77 20.49
N TYR A 468 6.33 -9.59 19.17
CA TYR A 468 7.10 -8.55 18.46
C TYR A 468 6.31 -7.26 18.22
N GLN A 469 5.07 -7.16 18.68
CA GLN A 469 4.22 -6.00 18.45
C GLN A 469 4.79 -4.70 19.05
N TRP A 470 5.62 -4.81 20.10
CA TRP A 470 6.32 -3.66 20.67
C TRP A 470 7.25 -2.98 19.66
N ARG A 471 7.86 -3.73 18.73
CA ARG A 471 8.73 -3.19 17.68
C ARG A 471 7.91 -2.33 16.71
N GLU A 472 6.75 -2.82 16.30
CA GLU A 472 5.82 -2.05 15.46
C GLU A 472 5.33 -0.79 16.18
N ARG A 473 4.96 -0.93 17.46
CA ARG A 473 4.51 0.18 18.31
C ARG A 473 5.56 1.29 18.41
N LEU A 474 6.82 0.93 18.65
CA LEU A 474 7.93 1.88 18.72
C LEU A 474 8.23 2.52 17.35
N ALA A 475 8.25 1.73 16.28
CA ALA A 475 8.48 2.25 14.93
C ALA A 475 7.39 3.26 14.55
N PHE A 476 6.12 2.94 14.84
CA PHE A 476 5.00 3.83 14.60
C PHE A 476 5.09 5.12 15.43
N SER A 477 5.35 5.00 16.74
CA SER A 477 5.38 6.17 17.63
C SER A 477 6.54 7.11 17.29
N LEU A 478 7.72 6.56 16.99
CA LEU A 478 8.89 7.34 16.55
C LEU A 478 8.62 8.04 15.22
N SER A 479 8.10 7.31 14.23
CA SER A 479 7.79 7.85 12.91
C SER A 479 6.76 8.99 12.99
N THR A 480 5.73 8.80 13.82
CA THR A 480 4.69 9.81 14.05
C THR A 480 5.26 11.04 14.75
N ALA A 481 6.11 10.86 15.76
CA ALA A 481 6.76 11.96 16.45
C ALA A 481 7.62 12.82 15.51
N ILE A 482 8.40 12.18 14.63
CA ILE A 482 9.18 12.85 13.59
C ILE A 482 8.26 13.66 12.67
N LEU A 483 7.20 13.05 12.13
CA LEU A 483 6.28 13.71 11.21
C LEU A 483 5.58 14.93 11.83
N VAL A 484 5.12 14.81 13.07
CA VAL A 484 4.46 15.90 13.80
C VAL A 484 5.48 17.02 14.10
N ALA A 485 6.68 16.67 14.56
CA ALA A 485 7.75 17.65 14.81
C ALA A 485 8.12 18.42 13.52
N CYS A 486 8.38 17.72 12.42
CA CYS A 486 8.66 18.34 11.12
C CYS A 486 7.50 19.24 10.65
N THR A 487 6.25 18.82 10.86
CA THR A 487 5.08 19.63 10.47
C THR A 487 5.00 20.94 11.26
N HIS A 488 5.32 20.92 12.55
CA HIS A 488 5.32 22.12 13.40
C HIS A 488 6.49 23.06 13.13
N GLU A 489 7.65 22.52 12.76
CA GLU A 489 8.83 23.33 12.42
C GLU A 489 8.68 23.97 11.05
N ASN A 490 8.47 23.14 10.03
CA ASN A 490 8.35 23.58 8.65
C ASN A 490 7.39 22.63 7.91
N PRO A 491 6.13 23.03 7.69
CA PRO A 491 5.14 22.21 6.98
C PRO A 491 5.57 21.70 5.61
N ASN A 492 6.53 22.38 4.96
CA ASN A 492 7.08 22.02 3.66
C ASN A 492 8.06 20.84 3.70
N MET A 493 8.56 20.44 4.89
CA MET A 493 9.48 19.31 5.06
C MET A 493 8.80 17.96 4.80
N VAL A 494 7.54 17.84 5.21
CA VAL A 494 6.73 16.69 4.85
C VAL A 494 6.16 16.98 3.47
N ARG A 495 6.70 16.32 2.45
CA ARG A 495 6.32 16.61 1.07
C ARG A 495 4.93 16.02 0.75
N GLY A 496 4.26 16.65 -0.21
CA GLY A 496 3.06 16.12 -0.84
C GLY A 496 1.74 16.30 -0.06
N VAL A 497 0.74 15.48 -0.39
CA VAL A 497 -0.62 15.54 0.15
C VAL A 497 -0.62 15.27 1.65
N SER A 498 0.22 14.36 2.13
CA SER A 498 0.38 14.07 3.56
C SER A 498 0.86 15.29 4.35
N GLY A 499 1.82 16.07 3.82
CA GLY A 499 2.26 17.31 4.46
C GLY A 499 1.17 18.36 4.50
N LYS A 500 0.48 18.59 3.37
CA LYS A 500 -0.67 19.51 3.31
C LYS A 500 -1.79 19.10 4.27
N PHE A 501 -2.01 17.80 4.42
CA PHE A 501 -2.97 17.22 5.33
C PHE A 501 -2.60 17.49 6.80
N LEU A 502 -1.39 17.10 7.21
CA LEU A 502 -0.91 17.30 8.57
C LEU A 502 -0.86 18.79 8.92
N ALA A 503 -0.37 19.62 8.01
CA ALA A 503 -0.37 21.07 8.17
C ALA A 503 -1.79 21.62 8.41
N ARG A 504 -2.81 21.13 7.69
CA ARG A 504 -4.21 21.54 7.89
C ARG A 504 -4.77 21.09 9.23
N VAL A 505 -4.40 19.90 9.70
CA VAL A 505 -4.82 19.40 11.02
C VAL A 505 -4.23 20.29 12.13
N PHE A 506 -2.93 20.58 12.06
CA PHE A 506 -2.21 21.32 13.11
C PHE A 506 -2.19 22.85 12.93
N LYS A 507 -2.85 23.40 11.90
CA LYS A 507 -2.99 24.85 11.69
C LYS A 507 -3.85 25.47 12.80
N ALA A 508 -3.29 26.39 13.58
CA ALA A 508 -3.96 27.12 14.68
C ALA A 508 -5.22 27.90 14.23
#